data_AF-A0A0F9C6H7-F1
#
_entry.id   AF-A0A0F9C6H7-F1
#
_cell.length_a   1.000
_cell.length_b   1.000
_cell.length_c   1.000
_cell.angle_alpha   90.00
_cell.angle_beta   90.00
_cell.angle_gamma   90.00
#
_symmetry.space_group_name_H-M   'P 1'
#
loop_
_entity.id
_entity.type
_entity.pdbx_description
1 polymer ?
#
loop_
_entity_poly.entity_id
_entity_poly.type
_entity_poly.pdbx_seq_one_letter_code
_entity_poly.pdbx_strand_id
1 'polypeptide(L)' 'MKLSREEIIKSMTEWEKAWNNHDIDGVMSLFHKDIFFQHWHGAKVQGYDALH' A
#
# COMPACT_ATOMS: atom_id res chain seq x y z
N MET A 1 -12.64 5.75 -8.03
CA MET A 1 -13.66 5.82 -6.95
C MET A 1 -13.07 6.64 -5.82
N LYS A 2 -13.85 7.52 -5.17
CA LYS A 2 -13.36 8.33 -4.05
C LYS A 2 -13.77 7.66 -2.74
N LEU A 3 -12.81 7.29 -1.91
CA LEU A 3 -13.08 6.71 -0.59
C LEU A 3 -13.68 7.78 0.33
N SER A 4 -14.60 7.35 1.18
CA SER A 4 -15.07 8.12 2.32
C SER A 4 -13.98 8.23 3.38
N ARG A 5 -14.17 9.14 4.34
CA ARG A 5 -13.23 9.32 5.46
C ARG A 5 -13.08 8.04 6.29
N GLU A 6 -14.18 7.34 6.53
CA GLU A 6 -14.21 6.12 7.32
C GLU A 6 -13.45 4.99 6.63
N GLU A 7 -13.63 4.86 5.31
CA GLU A 7 -12.88 3.89 4.50
C GLU A 7 -11.38 4.20 4.48
N ILE A 8 -10.99 5.48 4.38
CA ILE A 8 -9.57 5.89 4.46
C ILE A 8 -8.97 5.50 5.81
N ILE A 9 -9.65 5.82 6.92
CA ILE A 9 -9.16 5.49 8.26
C ILE A 9 -9.02 3.98 8.41
N LYS A 10 -10.04 3.22 7.99
CA LYS A 10 -10.02 1.76 8.03
C LYS A 10 -8.81 1.20 7.27
N SER A 11 -8.63 1.61 6.01
CA SER A 11 -7.52 1.13 5.18
C SER A 11 -6.15 1.49 5.78
N MET A 12 -5.99 2.70 6.34
CA MET A 12 -4.73 3.09 7.00
C MET A 12 -4.45 2.27 8.27
N THR A 13 -5.49 1.95 9.06
CA THR A 13 -5.34 1.10 10.25
C THR A 13 -5.01 -0.35 9.88
N GLU A 14 -5.62 -0.89 8.81
CA GLU A 14 -5.30 -2.23 8.30
C GLU A 14 -3.87 -2.29 7.77
N TRP A 15 -3.45 -1.25 7.04
CA TRP A 15 -2.09 -1.11 6.54
C TRP A 15 -1.06 -1.13 7.67
N GLU A 16 -1.28 -0.33 8.73
CA GLU A 16 -0.38 -0.26 9.88
C GLU A 16 -0.26 -1.61 10.60
N LYS A 17 -1.38 -2.32 10.77
CA LYS A 17 -1.38 -3.66 11.40
C LYS A 17 -0.58 -4.67 10.57
N ALA A 18 -0.81 -4.72 9.26
CA ALA A 18 -0.08 -5.62 8.38
C ALA A 18 1.42 -5.29 8.40
N TRP A 19 1.77 -4.01 8.34
CA TRP A 19 3.16 -3.55 8.43
C TRP A 19 3.84 -3.98 9.74
N ASN A 20 3.19 -3.75 10.88
CA ASN A 20 3.73 -4.12 12.20
C ASN A 20 3.90 -5.63 12.37
N ASN A 21 3.09 -6.43 11.67
CA ASN A 21 3.18 -7.88 11.67
C ASN A 21 4.20 -8.44 10.66
N HIS A 22 4.89 -7.59 9.91
CA HIS A 22 5.73 -7.97 8.77
C HIS A 22 4.97 -8.75 7.69
N ASP A 23 3.66 -8.54 7.58
CA ASP A 23 2.79 -9.14 6.57
C ASP A 23 2.81 -8.29 5.29
N ILE A 24 3.80 -8.56 4.44
CA ILE A 24 4.00 -7.83 3.19
C ILE A 24 2.82 -8.06 2.23
N ASP A 25 2.28 -9.28 2.16
CA ASP A 25 1.11 -9.57 1.31
C ASP A 25 -0.12 -8.77 1.76
N GLY A 26 -0.34 -8.66 3.07
CA GLY A 26 -1.40 -7.84 3.66
C GLY A 26 -1.23 -6.35 3.36
N VAL A 27 -0.01 -5.82 3.48
CA VAL A 27 0.33 -4.44 3.08
C VAL A 27 0.01 -4.22 1.61
N MET A 28 0.41 -5.16 0.76
CA MET A 28 0.26 -5.09 -0.68
C MET A 28 -1.19 -5.19 -1.14
N SER A 29 -2.04 -5.92 -0.41
CA SER A 29 -3.47 -6.11 -0.72
C SER A 29 -4.30 -4.81 -0.76
N LEU A 30 -3.81 -3.75 -0.10
CA LEU A 30 -4.50 -2.45 0.00
C LEU A 30 -4.20 -1.52 -1.17
N PHE A 31 -3.28 -1.91 -2.06
CA PHE A 31 -2.82 -1.09 -3.15
C PHE A 31 -3.45 -1.49 -4.48
N HIS A 32 -3.61 -0.49 -5.36
CA HIS A 32 -4.07 -0.73 -6.73
C HIS A 32 -3.00 -1.48 -7.53
N LYS A 33 -3.41 -2.33 -8.49
CA LYS A 33 -2.51 -3.11 -9.35
C LYS A 33 -1.43 -2.28 -10.09
N ASP A 34 -1.76 -1.02 -10.37
CA ASP A 34 -0.89 -0.05 -11.04
C ASP A 34 -0.34 0.99 -10.06
N ILE A 35 0.07 0.53 -8.88
CA ILE A 35 0.63 1.39 -7.86
C ILE A 35 1.99 1.94 -8.29
N PHE A 36 2.26 3.20 -7.95
CA PHE A 36 3.54 3.84 -8.10
C PHE A 36 4.18 4.10 -6.73
N PHE A 37 5.34 3.52 -6.49
CA PHE A 37 6.20 3.78 -5.33
C PHE A 37 7.39 4.63 -5.72
N GLN A 38 7.71 5.59 -4.88
CA GLN A 38 8.92 6.39 -4.99
C GLN A 38 9.69 6.32 -3.68
N HIS A 39 10.94 5.87 -3.77
CA HIS A 39 11.87 5.90 -2.65
C HIS A 39 12.39 7.33 -2.42
N TRP A 40 12.80 7.59 -1.18
CA TRP A 40 13.34 8.88 -0.77
C TRP A 40 14.59 9.31 -1.56
N HIS A 41 15.38 8.37 -2.10
CA HIS A 41 16.54 8.64 -2.95
C HIS A 41 16.20 8.72 -4.45
N GLY A 42 14.90 8.79 -4.80
CA GLY A 42 14.44 9.03 -6.16
C GLY A 42 14.26 7.78 -7.03
N ALA A 43 14.53 6.57 -6.52
CA ALA A 43 14.14 5.35 -7.24
C ALA A 43 12.62 5.22 -7.32
N LYS A 44 12.14 4.66 -8.41
CA LYS A 44 10.72 4.53 -8.73
C LYS A 44 10.42 3.10 -9.10
N VAL A 45 9.31 2.59 -8.59
CA VAL A 45 8.79 1.25 -8.87
C VAL A 45 7.32 1.41 -9.25
N GLN A 46 6.89 0.76 -10.32
CA GLN A 46 5.50 0.82 -10.78
C GLN A 46 4.96 -0.58 -11.02
N GLY A 47 3.72 -0.79 -10.60
CA GLY A 47 3.02 -2.07 -10.73
C GLY A 47 3.22 -2.94 -9.49
N TYR A 48 2.17 -3.69 -9.17
CA TYR A 48 2.15 -4.65 -8.06
C TYR A 48 3.28 -5.69 -8.19
N ASP A 49 3.48 -6.22 -9.41
CA ASP A 49 4.47 -7.27 -9.69
C ASP A 49 5.93 -6.79 -9.52
N ALA A 50 6.17 -5.47 -9.54
CA ALA A 50 7.50 -4.91 -9.39
C ALA A 50 7.93 -4.77 -7.92
N LEU A 51 7.05 -5.11 -6.97
CA LEU A 51 7.25 -4.98 -5.52
C LEU A 51 7.34 -6.35 -4.81
N HIS A 52 7.28 -7.44 -5.57
CA HIS A 52 7.40 -8.82 -5.06
C HIS A 52 8.85 -9.29 -5.08
#